data_AF-A0AAU9MP89-F1
#
_entry.id   AF-A0AAU9MP89-F1
#
_cell.length_a   1.000
_cell.length_b   1.000
_cell.length_c   1.000
_cell.angle_alpha   90.00
_cell.angle_beta   90.00
_cell.angle_gamma   90.00
#
_symmetry.space_group_name_H-M   'P 1'
#
loop_
_entity.id
_entity.type
_entity.pdbx_description
1 polymer ?
#
loop_
_entity_poly.entity_id
_entity_poly.type
_entity_poly.pdbx_seq_one_letter_code
_entity_poly.pdbx_strand_id
1 'polypeptide(L)'
;MVSSVDRSEIAFFDLETTIPTRPGQPYAILEFGSILVCPKKLIELESFETLVRPHDLSLISASSVRANGITADAVVSASTFSDIADRIYDILHGRVWAGHNILRFDCVRLREAYTQINRPPPEPKGTIDSLALLTQRFGRRAGDMKMASLAAYFGLGQQSHRSLDDVRMNFEVVKHCATVLFLESANPGEDIPISIPIPSNEAMVEDDSSSTTLSDAFTPQTEFLPSNEVSMASITVSSSSVSPYFHGSHKIQILHRDIPLQIQCDSMRIRFGLSTKYLDHAGRPRLSLVVDANSSNLCDLLNACDNITKRFMDSDSNSEWRPLVCRKPGFFDSPTIRFHLRNEDGDSSGWTTEIYKKESSSLSSLSIPQLVTSSRYDVAELDWLFRPGGFVDAYLSLDPYNYQQNAGIRLVAKKLVVHY
;
A
#
# COMPACT_ATOMS: atom_id res chain seq x y z
N MET A 1 -32.18 -33.78 17.59
CA MET A 1 -31.35 -33.41 16.44
C MET A 1 -31.99 -32.19 15.81
N VAL A 2 -31.46 -31.00 16.07
CA VAL A 2 -31.91 -29.78 15.39
C VAL A 2 -31.38 -29.90 13.97
N SER A 3 -32.28 -29.89 12.97
CA SER A 3 -31.86 -29.85 11.56
C SER A 3 -30.91 -28.68 11.40
N SER A 4 -29.67 -28.94 10.98
CA SER A 4 -28.73 -27.88 10.63
C SER A 4 -29.31 -27.15 9.43
N VAL A 5 -30.06 -26.09 9.68
CA VAL A 5 -30.45 -25.14 8.64
C VAL A 5 -29.15 -24.70 8.00
N ASP A 6 -28.96 -25.03 6.73
CA ASP A 6 -27.75 -24.64 6.01
C ASP A 6 -27.75 -23.11 5.90
N ARG A 7 -27.06 -22.46 6.84
CA ARG A 7 -26.86 -21.02 6.89
C ARG A 7 -25.92 -20.63 5.76
N SER A 8 -26.52 -20.40 4.60
CA SER A 8 -25.83 -20.09 3.35
C SER A 8 -25.69 -18.57 3.12
N GLU A 9 -26.30 -17.75 3.98
CA GLU A 9 -26.14 -16.29 3.91
C GLU A 9 -24.70 -15.88 4.24
N ILE A 10 -24.25 -14.78 3.63
CA ILE A 10 -23.01 -14.11 3.99
C ILE A 10 -23.36 -13.03 5.01
N ALA A 11 -22.74 -13.08 6.20
CA ALA A 11 -22.87 -12.03 7.19
C ALA A 11 -21.78 -10.99 6.97
N PHE A 12 -22.16 -9.82 6.44
CA PHE A 12 -21.29 -8.66 6.48
C PHE A 12 -21.42 -7.99 7.84
N PHE A 13 -20.30 -7.64 8.49
CA PHE A 13 -20.34 -6.89 9.74
C PHE A 13 -19.14 -5.96 9.91
N ASP A 14 -19.33 -4.94 10.75
CA ASP A 14 -18.36 -3.92 11.11
C ASP A 14 -18.58 -3.52 12.58
N LEU A 15 -17.50 -3.08 13.24
CA LEU A 15 -17.51 -2.64 14.63
C LEU A 15 -16.93 -1.23 14.78
N GLU A 16 -17.70 -0.34 15.41
CA GLU A 16 -17.12 0.86 16.01
C GLU A 16 -16.56 0.55 17.39
N THR A 17 -15.36 1.06 17.68
CA THR A 17 -14.67 0.78 18.94
C THR A 17 -14.07 2.03 19.56
N THR A 18 -13.70 1.94 20.84
CA THR A 18 -12.84 2.94 21.47
C THR A 18 -11.44 2.92 20.85
N ILE A 19 -10.78 4.07 20.80
CA ILE A 19 -9.36 4.17 20.41
C ILE A 19 -8.50 4.21 21.69
N PRO A 20 -7.68 3.18 21.96
CA PRO A 20 -6.78 3.15 23.10
C PRO A 20 -5.83 4.35 23.12
N THR A 21 -5.67 4.94 24.30
CA THR A 21 -4.78 6.11 24.52
C THR A 21 -3.43 5.71 25.12
N ARG A 22 -3.31 4.47 25.59
CA ARG A 22 -2.12 3.93 26.24
C ARG A 22 -1.76 2.55 25.67
N PRO A 23 -0.47 2.19 25.58
CA PRO A 23 -0.06 0.84 25.22
C PRO A 23 -0.69 -0.20 26.15
N GLY A 24 -1.28 -1.26 25.59
CA GLY A 24 -1.91 -2.34 26.34
C GLY A 24 -3.33 -2.06 26.85
N GLN A 25 -3.88 -0.85 26.63
CA GLN A 25 -5.29 -0.58 26.91
C GLN A 25 -6.18 -1.37 25.92
N PRO A 26 -7.19 -2.12 26.40
CA PRO A 26 -8.06 -2.90 25.52
C PRO A 26 -9.01 -1.99 24.74
N TYR A 27 -9.46 -2.49 23.59
CA TYR A 27 -10.56 -1.91 22.86
C TYR A 27 -11.89 -2.31 23.51
N ALA A 28 -12.87 -1.41 23.44
CA ALA A 28 -14.25 -1.72 23.76
C ALA A 28 -15.12 -1.47 22.52
N ILE A 29 -16.02 -2.41 22.22
CA ILE A 29 -17.01 -2.26 21.15
C ILE A 29 -18.06 -1.24 21.61
N LEU A 30 -18.34 -0.27 20.75
CA LEU A 30 -19.31 0.82 20.96
C LEU A 30 -20.51 0.71 20.02
N GLU A 31 -20.35 0.07 18.87
CA GLU A 31 -21.42 -0.25 17.93
C GLU A 31 -21.14 -1.59 17.26
N PHE A 32 -22.19 -2.34 16.98
CA PHE A 32 -22.16 -3.51 16.12
C PHE A 32 -23.17 -3.30 14.99
N GLY A 33 -22.71 -3.38 13.74
CA GLY A 33 -23.54 -3.32 12.55
C GLY A 33 -23.36 -4.56 11.70
N SER A 34 -24.44 -5.09 11.14
CA SER A 34 -24.38 -6.25 10.25
C SER A 34 -25.54 -6.31 9.28
N ILE A 35 -25.31 -6.97 8.14
CA ILE A 35 -26.34 -7.40 7.20
C ILE A 35 -26.14 -8.87 6.83
N LEU A 36 -27.23 -9.59 6.63
CA LEU A 36 -27.24 -10.92 6.02
C LEU A 36 -27.53 -10.79 4.53
N VAL A 37 -26.66 -11.33 3.70
CA VAL A 37 -26.72 -11.22 2.24
C VAL A 37 -27.02 -12.57 1.61
N CYS A 38 -27.94 -12.59 0.64
CA CYS A 38 -28.14 -13.74 -0.22
C CYS A 38 -26.98 -13.87 -1.23
N PRO A 39 -26.13 -14.91 -1.18
CA PRO A 39 -24.98 -15.03 -2.07
C PRO A 39 -25.36 -15.19 -3.56
N LYS A 40 -26.58 -15.65 -3.85
CA LYS A 40 -27.05 -15.88 -5.23
C LYS A 40 -27.68 -14.64 -5.86
N LYS A 41 -28.32 -13.79 -5.04
CA LYS A 41 -29.08 -12.62 -5.51
C LYS A 41 -28.39 -11.30 -5.21
N LEU A 42 -27.38 -11.30 -4.32
CA LEU A 42 -26.67 -10.12 -3.86
C LEU A 42 -27.63 -9.04 -3.35
N ILE A 43 -28.59 -9.45 -2.52
CA ILE A 43 -29.55 -8.58 -1.82
C ILE A 43 -29.36 -8.73 -0.31
N GLU A 44 -29.55 -7.61 0.39
CA GLU A 44 -29.71 -7.58 1.85
C GLU A 44 -31.03 -8.29 2.22
N LEU A 45 -30.94 -9.28 3.10
CA LEU A 45 -32.07 -10.06 3.61
C LEU A 45 -32.54 -9.56 4.97
N GLU A 46 -31.59 -9.22 5.82
CA GLU A 46 -31.81 -8.76 7.19
C GLU A 46 -30.66 -7.82 7.58
N SER A 47 -30.94 -6.82 8.40
CA SER A 47 -29.94 -5.96 9.04
C SER A 47 -30.09 -6.00 10.55
N PHE A 48 -28.98 -5.86 11.26
CA PHE A 48 -28.97 -5.67 12.70
C PHE A 48 -27.92 -4.62 13.07
N GLU A 49 -28.34 -3.62 13.83
CA GLU A 49 -27.49 -2.57 14.37
C GLU A 49 -27.80 -2.36 15.85
N THR A 50 -26.77 -2.08 16.64
CA THR A 50 -26.95 -1.74 18.05
C THR A 50 -25.75 -0.98 18.59
N LEU A 51 -26.01 0.05 19.39
CA LEU A 51 -24.99 0.65 20.25
C LEU A 51 -24.69 -0.29 21.42
N VAL A 52 -23.43 -0.27 21.85
CA VAL A 52 -22.93 -1.16 22.90
C VAL A 52 -22.34 -0.31 24.02
N ARG A 53 -22.85 -0.51 25.24
CA ARG A 53 -22.30 0.14 26.42
C ARG A 53 -21.02 -0.59 26.86
N PRO A 54 -19.85 0.09 26.88
CA PRO A 54 -18.64 -0.51 27.40
C PRO A 54 -18.73 -0.68 28.92
N HIS A 55 -17.93 -1.59 29.49
CA HIS A 55 -17.88 -1.78 30.95
C HIS A 55 -17.41 -0.51 31.69
N ASP A 56 -16.55 0.28 31.04
CA ASP A 56 -16.05 1.55 31.56
C ASP A 56 -16.24 2.66 30.50
N LEU A 57 -17.10 3.62 30.80
CA LEU A 57 -17.39 4.77 29.92
C LEU A 57 -16.18 5.69 29.76
N SER A 58 -15.22 5.68 30.69
CA SER A 58 -14.01 6.51 30.60
C SER A 58 -13.08 6.08 29.47
N LEU A 59 -13.29 4.88 28.90
CA LEU A 59 -12.59 4.40 27.72
C LEU A 59 -12.95 5.18 26.44
N ILE A 60 -14.09 5.88 26.43
CA ILE A 60 -14.54 6.70 25.31
C ILE A 60 -13.76 8.01 25.30
N SER A 61 -12.60 7.98 24.65
CA SER A 61 -11.72 9.13 24.50
C SER A 61 -12.23 10.13 23.46
N ALA A 62 -11.79 11.39 23.53
CA ALA A 62 -12.09 12.39 22.50
C ALA A 62 -11.63 11.95 21.09
N SER A 63 -10.60 11.11 20.99
CA SER A 63 -10.18 10.53 19.72
C SER A 63 -11.20 9.51 19.18
N SER A 64 -11.82 8.73 20.06
CA SER A 64 -12.90 7.80 19.69
C SER A 64 -14.10 8.58 19.13
N VAL A 65 -14.55 9.61 19.87
CA VAL A 65 -15.67 10.47 19.45
C VAL A 65 -15.38 11.18 18.13
N ARG A 66 -14.14 11.64 17.88
CA ARG A 66 -13.79 12.24 16.58
C ARG A 66 -13.80 11.24 15.43
N ALA A 67 -13.55 9.95 15.71
CA ALA A 67 -13.48 8.93 14.68
C ALA A 67 -14.88 8.44 14.27
N ASN A 68 -15.80 8.24 15.22
CA ASN A 68 -17.11 7.61 14.95
C ASN A 68 -18.32 8.35 15.52
N GLY A 69 -18.11 9.48 16.19
CA GLY A 69 -19.20 10.30 16.75
C GLY A 69 -19.92 9.70 17.96
N ILE A 70 -19.49 8.54 18.48
CA ILE A 70 -20.19 7.87 19.59
C ILE A 70 -19.74 8.45 20.93
N THR A 71 -20.64 9.13 21.62
CA THR A 71 -20.38 9.75 22.94
C THR A 71 -20.74 8.81 24.10
N ALA A 72 -20.20 9.09 25.29
CA ALA A 72 -20.58 8.36 26.51
C ALA A 72 -22.09 8.46 26.79
N ASP A 73 -22.69 9.63 26.58
CA ASP A 73 -24.12 9.85 26.75
C ASP A 73 -24.96 9.05 25.73
N ALA A 74 -24.44 8.82 24.53
CA ALA A 74 -25.14 8.01 23.52
C ALA A 74 -25.23 6.53 23.90
N VAL A 75 -24.26 6.01 24.67
CA VAL A 75 -24.18 4.58 25.02
C VAL A 75 -24.52 4.27 26.48
N VAL A 76 -24.68 5.27 27.35
CA VAL A 76 -24.91 5.05 28.80
C VAL A 76 -26.17 4.21 29.09
N SER A 77 -27.20 4.36 28.25
CA SER A 77 -28.47 3.63 28.33
C SER A 77 -28.53 2.43 27.37
N ALA A 78 -27.49 2.18 26.58
CA ALA A 78 -27.43 1.05 25.66
C ALA A 78 -27.18 -0.28 26.39
N SER A 79 -27.49 -1.38 25.70
CA SER A 79 -27.22 -2.74 26.18
C SER A 79 -25.71 -2.99 26.29
N THR A 80 -25.30 -3.82 27.25
CA THR A 80 -23.91 -4.27 27.33
C THR A 80 -23.62 -5.31 26.25
N PHE A 81 -22.33 -5.58 25.96
CA PHE A 81 -21.97 -6.65 25.03
C PHE A 81 -22.54 -8.02 25.46
N SER A 82 -22.58 -8.29 26.77
CA SER A 82 -23.15 -9.55 27.29
C SER A 82 -24.63 -9.71 26.97
N ASP A 83 -25.40 -8.61 26.97
CA ASP A 83 -26.84 -8.63 26.72
C ASP A 83 -27.16 -8.93 25.25
N ILE A 84 -26.28 -8.51 24.32
CA ILE A 84 -26.46 -8.69 22.87
C ILE A 84 -25.69 -9.88 22.29
N ALA A 85 -24.84 -10.53 23.09
CA ALA A 85 -23.96 -11.60 22.63
C ALA A 85 -24.72 -12.76 21.98
N ASP A 86 -25.85 -13.20 22.54
CA ASP A 86 -26.65 -14.27 21.93
C ASP A 86 -27.16 -13.91 20.53
N ARG A 87 -27.57 -12.66 20.33
CA ARG A 87 -28.06 -12.19 19.04
C ARG A 87 -26.93 -12.12 18.02
N ILE A 88 -25.77 -11.58 18.40
CA ILE A 88 -24.59 -11.54 17.54
C ILE A 88 -24.13 -12.96 17.18
N TYR A 89 -24.14 -13.88 18.14
CA TYR A 89 -23.79 -15.28 17.91
C TYR A 89 -24.72 -15.91 16.89
N ASP A 90 -26.03 -15.70 17.02
CA ASP A 90 -27.02 -16.21 16.07
C ASP A 90 -26.86 -15.63 14.67
N ILE A 91 -26.48 -14.36 14.54
CA ILE A 91 -26.21 -13.73 13.23
C ILE A 91 -24.94 -14.31 12.59
N LEU A 92 -23.88 -14.51 13.35
CA LEU A 92 -22.55 -14.80 12.81
C LEU A 92 -22.22 -16.31 12.75
N HIS A 93 -22.62 -17.09 13.75
CA HIS A 93 -22.16 -18.47 13.88
C HIS A 93 -22.62 -19.35 12.71
N GLY A 94 -21.68 -20.07 12.12
CA GLY A 94 -21.92 -20.99 11.01
C GLY A 94 -22.24 -20.31 9.68
N ARG A 95 -21.95 -19.01 9.51
CA ARG A 95 -22.04 -18.27 8.24
C ARG A 95 -20.67 -17.91 7.69
N VAL A 96 -20.62 -17.54 6.40
CA VAL A 96 -19.45 -16.86 5.86
C VAL A 96 -19.45 -15.43 6.38
N TRP A 97 -18.31 -14.95 6.85
CA TRP A 97 -18.16 -13.56 7.30
C TRP A 97 -17.55 -12.72 6.21
N ALA A 98 -17.99 -11.48 6.08
CA ALA A 98 -17.40 -10.52 5.17
C ALA A 98 -17.28 -9.14 5.85
N GLY A 99 -16.24 -8.40 5.52
CA GLY A 99 -15.94 -7.12 6.15
C GLY A 99 -14.66 -6.53 5.57
N HIS A 100 -14.36 -5.27 5.85
CA HIS A 100 -13.20 -4.59 5.28
C HIS A 100 -12.09 -4.52 6.32
N ASN A 101 -10.92 -5.13 6.05
CA ASN A 101 -9.86 -5.33 7.05
C ASN A 101 -10.31 -6.20 8.25
N ILE A 102 -11.36 -7.00 8.03
CA ILE A 102 -12.08 -7.73 9.07
C ILE A 102 -11.20 -8.74 9.81
N LEU A 103 -10.20 -9.33 9.12
CA LEU A 103 -9.32 -10.34 9.72
C LEU A 103 -8.39 -9.76 10.77
N ARG A 104 -7.94 -8.52 10.56
CA ARG A 104 -6.99 -7.84 11.45
C ARG A 104 -7.66 -7.03 12.54
N PHE A 105 -8.93 -6.67 12.34
CA PHE A 105 -9.65 -5.78 13.24
C PHE A 105 -10.88 -6.45 13.82
N ASP A 106 -12.01 -6.47 13.12
CA ASP A 106 -13.32 -6.80 13.69
C ASP A 106 -13.38 -8.22 14.24
N CYS A 107 -12.82 -9.20 13.52
CA CYS A 107 -12.77 -10.58 13.97
C CYS A 107 -11.94 -10.74 15.26
N VAL A 108 -10.91 -9.92 15.45
CA VAL A 108 -10.07 -9.94 16.66
C VAL A 108 -10.87 -9.33 17.81
N ARG A 109 -11.47 -8.16 17.59
CA ARG A 109 -12.22 -7.42 18.62
C ARG A 109 -13.46 -8.16 19.08
N LEU A 110 -14.17 -8.80 18.16
CA LEU A 110 -15.30 -9.64 18.48
C LEU A 110 -14.88 -10.80 19.40
N ARG A 111 -13.80 -11.53 19.07
CA ARG A 111 -13.30 -12.63 19.90
C ARG A 111 -12.83 -12.17 21.28
N GLU A 112 -12.16 -11.02 21.36
CA GLU A 112 -11.77 -10.40 22.62
C GLU A 112 -12.99 -10.09 23.49
N ALA A 113 -14.06 -9.52 22.91
CA ALA A 113 -15.29 -9.21 23.63
C ALA A 113 -16.02 -10.46 24.17
N TYR A 114 -16.08 -11.55 23.38
CA TYR A 114 -16.61 -12.83 23.86
C TYR A 114 -15.75 -13.45 24.98
N THR A 115 -14.43 -13.32 24.87
CA THR A 115 -13.49 -13.76 25.91
C THR A 115 -13.73 -13.02 27.22
N GLN A 116 -13.93 -11.69 27.16
CA GLN A 116 -14.19 -10.86 28.35
C GLN A 116 -15.46 -11.25 29.11
N ILE A 117 -16.49 -11.74 28.42
CA ILE A 117 -17.72 -12.22 29.04
C ILE A 117 -17.72 -13.73 29.34
N ASN A 118 -16.55 -14.40 29.20
CA ASN A 118 -16.38 -15.84 29.42
C ASN A 118 -17.32 -16.72 28.58
N ARG A 119 -17.56 -16.33 27.33
CA ARG A 119 -18.39 -17.09 26.38
C ARG A 119 -17.60 -17.48 25.13
N PRO A 120 -17.89 -18.62 24.49
CA PRO A 120 -17.25 -18.98 23.24
C PRO A 120 -17.70 -18.03 22.12
N PRO A 121 -16.78 -17.52 21.27
CA PRO A 121 -17.14 -16.68 20.13
C PRO A 121 -17.87 -17.48 19.05
N PRO A 122 -18.64 -16.81 18.16
CA PRO A 122 -19.15 -17.44 16.94
C PRO A 122 -18.00 -17.82 16.01
N GLU A 123 -18.18 -18.85 15.20
CA GLU A 123 -17.16 -19.35 14.27
C GLU A 123 -17.66 -19.23 12.82
N PRO A 124 -16.85 -18.68 11.90
CA PRO A 124 -17.20 -18.57 10.50
C PRO A 124 -17.01 -19.91 9.75
N LYS A 125 -17.84 -20.15 8.72
CA LYS A 125 -17.56 -21.16 7.68
C LYS A 125 -16.37 -20.74 6.79
N GLY A 126 -16.16 -19.44 6.64
CA GLY A 126 -15.09 -18.82 5.88
C GLY A 126 -15.13 -17.30 6.07
N THR A 127 -14.06 -16.60 5.73
CA THR A 127 -13.97 -15.14 5.91
C THR A 127 -13.50 -14.47 4.64
N ILE A 128 -14.22 -13.43 4.23
CA ILE A 128 -13.91 -12.57 3.10
C ILE A 128 -13.47 -11.21 3.66
N ASP A 129 -12.17 -10.99 3.68
CA ASP A 129 -11.61 -9.66 3.97
C ASP A 129 -11.59 -8.86 2.67
N SER A 130 -12.53 -7.92 2.50
CA SER A 130 -12.67 -7.15 1.27
C SER A 130 -11.47 -6.25 1.02
N LEU A 131 -10.75 -5.77 2.05
CA LEU A 131 -9.51 -5.03 1.84
C LEU A 131 -8.46 -5.91 1.17
N ALA A 132 -8.20 -7.08 1.74
CA ALA A 132 -7.21 -8.00 1.19
C ALA A 132 -7.62 -8.52 -0.20
N LEU A 133 -8.88 -8.94 -0.35
CA LEU A 133 -9.42 -9.47 -1.60
C LEU A 133 -9.40 -8.43 -2.72
N LEU A 134 -9.92 -7.22 -2.47
CA LEU A 134 -9.98 -6.17 -3.50
C LEU A 134 -8.59 -5.62 -3.80
N THR A 135 -7.70 -5.49 -2.82
CA THR A 135 -6.30 -5.12 -3.09
C THR A 135 -5.63 -6.12 -4.03
N GLN A 136 -5.92 -7.41 -3.88
CA GLN A 136 -5.37 -8.46 -4.73
C GLN A 136 -6.02 -8.51 -6.12
N ARG A 137 -7.35 -8.37 -6.20
CA ARG A 137 -8.12 -8.62 -7.44
C ARG A 137 -8.44 -7.35 -8.22
N PHE A 138 -8.91 -6.31 -7.53
CA PHE A 138 -9.26 -5.03 -8.13
C PHE A 138 -8.04 -4.13 -8.32
N GLY A 139 -6.95 -4.39 -7.59
CA GLY A 139 -5.75 -3.56 -7.61
C GLY A 139 -6.00 -2.16 -7.06
N ARG A 140 -5.02 -1.26 -7.18
CA ARG A 140 -5.07 0.10 -6.60
C ARG A 140 -5.82 1.13 -7.46
N ARG A 141 -6.85 0.72 -8.20
CA ARG A 141 -7.64 1.64 -9.06
C ARG A 141 -8.28 2.78 -8.26
N ALA A 142 -8.67 2.48 -7.03
CA ALA A 142 -9.21 3.43 -6.07
C ALA A 142 -8.16 3.96 -5.06
N GLY A 143 -6.87 3.96 -5.41
CA GLY A 143 -5.81 4.53 -4.57
C GLY A 143 -5.38 3.63 -3.41
N ASP A 144 -5.62 4.07 -2.16
CA ASP A 144 -5.13 3.37 -0.96
C ASP A 144 -5.98 2.17 -0.53
N MET A 145 -7.07 1.92 -1.25
CA MET A 145 -8.02 0.82 -1.06
C MET A 145 -8.80 0.87 0.26
N LYS A 146 -8.77 1.98 0.99
CA LYS A 146 -9.69 2.19 2.12
C LYS A 146 -11.12 2.30 1.61
N MET A 147 -12.07 2.01 2.50
CA MET A 147 -13.50 2.09 2.22
C MET A 147 -13.90 3.45 1.62
N ALA A 148 -13.51 4.56 2.25
CA ALA A 148 -13.77 5.90 1.73
C ALA A 148 -13.24 6.14 0.30
N SER A 149 -12.04 5.65 -0.03
CA SER A 149 -11.45 5.82 -1.35
C SER A 149 -12.14 4.96 -2.41
N LEU A 150 -12.53 3.73 -2.05
CA LEU A 150 -13.35 2.85 -2.91
C LEU A 150 -14.75 3.44 -3.15
N ALA A 151 -15.39 3.96 -2.10
CA ALA A 151 -16.69 4.61 -2.22
C ALA A 151 -16.62 5.86 -3.11
N ALA A 152 -15.61 6.71 -2.93
CA ALA A 152 -15.39 7.87 -3.77
C ALA A 152 -15.14 7.48 -5.24
N TYR A 153 -14.35 6.43 -5.49
CA TYR A 153 -14.06 5.93 -6.83
C TYR A 153 -15.33 5.52 -7.60
N PHE A 154 -16.31 4.94 -6.91
CA PHE A 154 -17.59 4.54 -7.51
C PHE A 154 -18.73 5.56 -7.35
N GLY A 155 -18.46 6.73 -6.74
CA GLY A 155 -19.50 7.74 -6.49
C GLY A 155 -20.57 7.30 -5.48
N LEU A 156 -20.23 6.44 -4.52
CA LEU A 156 -21.16 5.87 -3.51
C LEU A 156 -21.40 6.79 -2.30
N GLY A 157 -20.86 8.01 -2.30
CA GLY A 157 -20.97 8.96 -1.20
C GLY A 157 -19.79 8.90 -0.22
N GLN A 158 -19.96 9.56 0.93
CA GLN A 158 -18.94 9.65 1.99
C GLN A 158 -19.18 8.57 3.05
N GLN A 159 -18.09 7.97 3.55
CA GLN A 159 -18.14 7.03 4.67
C GLN A 159 -18.59 7.75 5.94
N SER A 160 -19.58 7.22 6.66
CA SER A 160 -20.15 7.88 7.84
C SER A 160 -19.47 7.47 9.15
N HIS A 161 -18.68 6.39 9.15
CA HIS A 161 -18.10 5.79 10.36
C HIS A 161 -19.19 5.35 11.35
N ARG A 162 -20.24 4.73 10.79
CA ARG A 162 -21.32 4.04 11.51
C ARG A 162 -21.38 2.62 10.98
N SER A 163 -21.42 1.64 11.88
CA SER A 163 -21.16 0.25 11.48
C SER A 163 -22.15 -0.29 10.45
N LEU A 164 -23.45 0.03 10.53
CA LEU A 164 -24.42 -0.47 9.54
C LEU A 164 -24.25 0.18 8.17
N ASP A 165 -24.00 1.48 8.13
CA ASP A 165 -23.77 2.22 6.90
C ASP A 165 -22.48 1.75 6.21
N ASP A 166 -21.41 1.57 6.98
CA ASP A 166 -20.12 1.11 6.49
C ASP A 166 -20.18 -0.34 5.98
N VAL A 167 -21.00 -1.19 6.63
CA VAL A 167 -21.32 -2.54 6.14
C VAL A 167 -22.01 -2.51 4.78
N ARG A 168 -23.01 -1.65 4.61
CA ARG A 168 -23.73 -1.51 3.33
C ARG A 168 -22.82 -0.93 2.25
N MET A 169 -22.00 0.05 2.61
CA MET A 169 -20.99 0.62 1.72
C MET A 169 -20.00 -0.44 1.25
N ASN A 170 -19.49 -1.27 2.17
CA ASN A 170 -18.61 -2.39 1.84
C ASN A 170 -19.28 -3.37 0.87
N PHE A 171 -20.55 -3.70 1.12
CA PHE A 171 -21.30 -4.58 0.24
C PHE A 171 -21.46 -4.00 -1.17
N GLU A 172 -21.80 -2.72 -1.30
CA GLU A 172 -21.88 -2.04 -2.60
C GLU A 172 -20.53 -1.94 -3.28
N VAL A 173 -19.45 -1.61 -2.57
CA VAL A 173 -18.08 -1.59 -3.10
C VAL A 173 -17.69 -2.94 -3.68
N VAL A 174 -17.95 -4.04 -2.96
CA VAL A 174 -17.66 -5.39 -3.45
C VAL A 174 -18.45 -5.70 -4.73
N LYS A 175 -19.74 -5.32 -4.81
CA LYS A 175 -20.56 -5.49 -6.02
C LYS A 175 -19.99 -4.72 -7.21
N HIS A 176 -19.59 -3.47 -7.01
CA HIS A 176 -19.03 -2.63 -8.07
C HIS A 176 -17.69 -3.17 -8.57
N CYS A 177 -16.76 -3.48 -7.65
CA CYS A 177 -15.49 -4.10 -8.00
C CYS A 177 -15.67 -5.41 -8.76
N ALA A 178 -16.55 -6.30 -8.28
CA ALA A 178 -16.82 -7.57 -8.94
C ALA A 178 -17.40 -7.38 -10.35
N THR A 179 -18.29 -6.40 -10.53
CA THR A 179 -18.87 -6.09 -11.84
C THR A 179 -17.83 -5.57 -12.82
N VAL A 180 -16.96 -4.65 -12.38
CA VAL A 180 -15.86 -4.14 -13.22
C VAL A 180 -14.92 -5.27 -13.62
N LEU A 181 -14.48 -6.10 -12.68
CA LEU A 181 -13.59 -7.23 -12.97
C LEU A 181 -14.22 -8.24 -13.93
N PHE A 182 -15.53 -8.49 -13.79
CA PHE A 182 -16.27 -9.35 -14.72
C PHE A 182 -16.30 -8.76 -16.13
N LEU A 183 -16.62 -7.48 -16.28
CA LEU A 183 -16.70 -6.80 -17.58
C LEU A 183 -15.34 -6.73 -18.28
N GLU A 184 -14.27 -6.41 -17.54
CA GLU A 184 -12.90 -6.40 -18.09
C GLU A 184 -12.45 -7.77 -18.57
N SER A 185 -12.78 -8.83 -17.81
CA SER A 185 -12.43 -10.20 -18.21
C SER A 185 -13.12 -10.64 -19.51
N ALA A 186 -14.24 -10.01 -19.86
CA ALA A 186 -14.97 -10.29 -21.09
C ALA A 186 -14.39 -9.55 -22.33
N ASN A 187 -13.52 -8.55 -22.14
CA ASN A 187 -12.97 -7.73 -23.22
C ASN A 187 -11.43 -7.61 -23.13
N PRO A 188 -10.67 -8.70 -23.35
CA PRO A 188 -9.22 -8.76 -23.13
C PRO A 188 -8.36 -7.98 -24.15
N GLY A 189 -8.89 -6.96 -24.84
CA GLY A 189 -8.28 -6.34 -26.01
C GLY A 189 -8.27 -4.82 -26.12
N GLU A 190 -8.89 -4.08 -25.20
CA GLU A 190 -8.81 -2.61 -25.19
C GLU A 190 -8.62 -2.12 -23.75
N ASP A 191 -7.45 -1.54 -23.47
CA ASP A 191 -7.31 -0.59 -22.37
C ASP A 191 -8.24 0.59 -22.66
N ILE A 192 -9.53 0.46 -22.35
CA ILE A 192 -10.46 1.58 -22.40
C ILE A 192 -10.11 2.47 -21.20
N PRO A 193 -9.53 3.67 -21.41
CA PRO A 193 -9.43 4.63 -20.34
C PRO A 193 -10.85 5.14 -20.12
N ILE A 194 -11.54 4.60 -19.12
CA ILE A 194 -12.86 5.11 -18.73
C ILE A 194 -12.65 6.47 -18.04
N SER A 195 -12.47 7.50 -18.86
CA SER A 195 -12.69 8.88 -18.50
C SER A 195 -14.20 9.07 -18.48
N ILE A 196 -14.87 8.91 -17.33
CA ILE A 196 -16.27 9.30 -17.21
C ILE A 196 -16.33 10.84 -17.26
N PRO A 197 -16.96 11.45 -18.27
CA PRO A 197 -17.16 12.89 -18.28
C PRO A 197 -18.30 13.22 -17.30
N ILE A 198 -18.00 14.03 -16.29
CA ILE A 198 -19.03 14.73 -15.51
C ILE A 198 -19.49 15.90 -16.40
N PRO A 199 -20.80 16.08 -16.67
CA PRO A 199 -21.26 17.14 -17.56
C PRO A 199 -20.98 18.50 -16.94
N SER A 200 -20.17 19.30 -17.62
CA SER A 200 -19.93 20.72 -17.34
C SER A 200 -21.05 21.55 -17.96
N ASN A 201 -21.66 22.45 -17.19
CA ASN A 201 -22.51 23.50 -17.74
C ASN A 201 -21.69 24.42 -18.65
N GLU A 202 -22.14 24.60 -19.89
CA GLU A 202 -21.60 25.52 -20.87
C GLU A 202 -21.79 26.99 -20.43
N ALA A 203 -20.73 27.78 -20.57
CA ALA A 203 -20.84 29.18 -20.98
C ALA A 203 -19.63 29.50 -21.85
N MET A 204 -19.95 29.99 -23.04
CA MET A 204 -19.10 30.24 -24.20
C MET A 204 -18.09 31.36 -23.99
N VAL A 205 -16.86 31.18 -24.51
CA VAL A 205 -16.08 32.24 -25.17
C VAL A 205 -15.20 31.56 -26.25
N GLU A 206 -15.46 31.90 -27.51
CA GLU A 206 -14.57 31.66 -28.66
C GLU A 206 -13.40 32.68 -28.62
N ASP A 207 -12.17 32.29 -29.00
CA ASP A 207 -11.56 32.74 -30.27
C ASP A 207 -10.15 32.16 -30.54
N ASP A 208 -10.00 31.84 -31.83
CA ASP A 208 -8.91 31.63 -32.81
C ASP A 208 -7.47 31.12 -32.59
N SER A 209 -7.16 30.18 -33.52
CA SER A 209 -5.96 29.91 -34.35
C SER A 209 -4.55 29.83 -33.71
N SER A 210 -3.68 28.87 -34.05
CA SER A 210 -3.29 28.42 -35.39
C SER A 210 -2.43 27.15 -35.35
N SER A 211 -2.40 26.46 -36.49
CA SER A 211 -1.74 25.18 -36.76
C SER A 211 -0.21 25.19 -36.71
N THR A 212 0.39 24.09 -36.26
CA THR A 212 1.52 23.46 -36.98
C THR A 212 1.70 22.01 -36.54
N THR A 213 1.45 21.10 -37.48
CA THR A 213 1.80 19.68 -37.41
C THR A 213 3.29 19.49 -37.65
N LEU A 214 4.03 18.90 -36.72
CA LEU A 214 5.19 18.06 -37.03
C LEU A 214 5.30 16.95 -35.99
N SER A 215 5.29 15.73 -36.51
CA SER A 215 5.60 14.44 -35.89
C SER A 215 6.96 14.43 -35.22
N ASP A 216 7.03 13.89 -34.00
CA ASP A 216 7.86 12.72 -33.68
C ASP A 216 7.74 12.41 -32.17
N ALA A 217 7.26 11.20 -31.87
CA ALA A 217 7.20 10.68 -30.52
C ALA A 217 8.64 10.42 -30.01
N PHE A 218 9.21 11.40 -29.32
CA PHE A 218 10.40 11.20 -28.50
C PHE A 218 10.06 10.33 -27.29
N THR A 219 10.37 9.04 -27.35
CA THR A 219 10.64 8.26 -26.14
C THR A 219 12.06 8.60 -25.68
N PRO A 220 12.27 9.29 -24.53
CA PRO A 220 13.61 9.52 -24.03
C PRO A 220 14.18 8.20 -23.50
N GLN A 221 15.09 7.58 -24.25
CA GLN A 221 15.93 6.52 -23.71
C GLN A 221 16.72 7.12 -22.53
N THR A 222 16.40 6.67 -21.32
CA THR A 222 17.05 7.16 -20.11
C THR A 222 18.33 6.35 -19.91
N GLU A 223 19.49 6.97 -20.14
CA GLU A 223 20.80 6.33 -20.00
C GLU A 223 21.25 6.32 -18.53
N PHE A 224 21.80 5.21 -18.04
CA PHE A 224 22.36 5.13 -16.68
C PHE A 224 23.76 5.73 -16.68
N LEU A 225 24.00 6.72 -15.82
CA LEU A 225 25.31 7.38 -15.72
C LEU A 225 26.17 6.72 -14.63
N PRO A 226 27.45 6.40 -14.91
CA PRO A 226 28.41 6.05 -13.86
C PRO A 226 28.44 7.10 -12.75
N SER A 227 28.47 6.70 -11.49
CA SER A 227 28.35 7.63 -10.36
C SER A 227 29.39 8.76 -10.38
N ASN A 228 30.56 8.52 -10.96
CA ASN A 228 31.66 9.48 -11.12
C ASN A 228 31.46 10.52 -12.26
N GLU A 229 30.56 10.26 -13.21
CA GLU A 229 30.26 11.15 -14.34
C GLU A 229 29.11 12.14 -14.04
N VAL A 230 28.42 11.94 -12.91
CA VAL A 230 27.32 12.81 -12.49
C VAL A 230 27.86 14.11 -11.88
N SER A 231 27.80 15.19 -12.67
CA SER A 231 28.06 16.54 -12.17
C SER A 231 27.03 16.98 -11.13
N MET A 232 27.46 17.19 -9.88
CA MET A 232 26.58 17.65 -8.78
C MET A 232 25.96 19.02 -9.05
N ALA A 233 26.63 19.89 -9.82
CA ALA A 233 26.12 21.22 -10.18
C ALA A 233 24.95 21.18 -11.18
N SER A 234 24.76 20.06 -11.85
CA SER A 234 23.70 19.87 -12.85
C SER A 234 22.49 19.10 -12.30
N ILE A 235 22.47 18.83 -10.99
CA ILE A 235 21.36 18.16 -10.32
C ILE A 235 20.28 19.18 -10.00
N THR A 236 19.07 18.94 -10.49
CA THR A 236 17.90 19.77 -10.24
C THR A 236 16.76 18.89 -9.72
N VAL A 237 15.77 19.53 -9.10
CA VAL A 237 14.55 18.86 -8.62
C VAL A 237 13.37 19.58 -9.23
N SER A 238 12.46 18.81 -9.83
CA SER A 238 11.23 19.33 -10.40
C SER A 238 10.02 18.68 -9.72
N SER A 239 8.92 19.43 -9.64
CA SER A 239 7.60 18.90 -9.33
C SER A 239 6.78 18.87 -10.62
N SER A 240 6.24 17.72 -10.96
CA SER A 240 5.20 17.63 -12.00
C SER A 240 3.83 17.70 -11.32
N SER A 241 2.98 18.65 -11.74
CA SER A 241 1.58 18.68 -11.31
C SER A 241 0.84 17.59 -12.09
N VAL A 242 0.46 16.51 -11.40
CA VAL A 242 -0.56 15.61 -11.93
C VAL A 242 -1.89 16.28 -11.64
N SER A 243 -2.47 16.97 -12.65
CA SER A 243 -3.85 17.48 -12.77
C SER A 243 -4.50 18.14 -11.52
N PRO A 244 -5.10 19.34 -11.63
CA PRO A 244 -5.60 20.12 -10.47
C PRO A 244 -6.75 19.48 -9.66
N TYR A 245 -7.21 18.28 -10.02
CA TYR A 245 -8.29 17.57 -9.35
C TYR A 245 -7.84 16.63 -8.22
N PHE A 246 -6.53 16.43 -8.02
CA PHE A 246 -5.98 15.71 -6.87
C PHE A 246 -5.33 16.68 -5.87
N HIS A 247 -6.04 16.99 -4.78
CA HIS A 247 -5.36 17.51 -3.59
C HIS A 247 -4.57 16.38 -2.94
N GLY A 248 -3.30 16.20 -3.36
CA GLY A 248 -2.33 15.44 -2.58
C GLY A 248 -1.33 14.59 -3.36
N SER A 249 -0.35 15.23 -3.99
CA SER A 249 1.10 14.94 -3.92
C SER A 249 1.79 15.30 -5.24
N HIS A 250 2.64 16.32 -5.18
CA HIS A 250 3.55 16.64 -6.28
C HIS A 250 4.48 15.43 -6.49
N LYS A 251 4.53 14.86 -7.69
CA LYS A 251 5.54 13.84 -8.00
C LYS A 251 6.86 14.55 -8.20
N ILE A 252 7.71 14.45 -7.17
CA ILE A 252 9.04 15.05 -7.16
C ILE A 252 9.98 14.14 -7.93
N GLN A 253 10.74 14.72 -8.86
CA GLN A 253 11.72 14.01 -9.65
C GLN A 253 13.09 14.69 -9.51
N ILE A 254 14.12 13.87 -9.30
CA ILE A 254 15.52 14.32 -9.29
C ILE A 254 16.03 14.17 -10.72
N LEU A 255 16.54 15.27 -11.27
CA LEU A 255 17.00 15.36 -12.65
C LEU A 255 18.51 15.64 -12.67
N HIS A 256 19.18 15.19 -13.73
CA HIS A 256 20.52 15.62 -14.12
C HIS A 256 20.47 16.07 -15.56
N ARG A 257 20.81 17.35 -15.83
CA ARG A 257 20.69 17.96 -17.16
C ARG A 257 19.30 17.73 -17.78
N ASP A 258 18.26 17.96 -16.98
CA ASP A 258 16.83 17.84 -17.34
C ASP A 258 16.33 16.41 -17.65
N ILE A 259 17.14 15.38 -17.39
CA ILE A 259 16.77 13.97 -17.56
C ILE A 259 16.68 13.31 -16.17
N PRO A 260 15.72 12.39 -15.92
CA PRO A 260 15.64 11.68 -14.64
C PRO A 260 16.96 11.02 -14.26
N LEU A 261 17.50 11.38 -13.09
CA LEU A 261 18.79 10.90 -12.65
C LEU A 261 18.73 9.38 -12.38
N GLN A 262 19.51 8.63 -13.15
CA GLN A 262 19.74 7.21 -12.95
C GLN A 262 21.23 6.97 -12.84
N ILE A 263 21.66 6.22 -11.81
CA ILE A 263 23.08 6.03 -11.49
C ILE A 263 23.47 4.57 -11.63
N GLN A 264 24.68 4.34 -12.15
CA GLN A 264 25.36 3.05 -12.14
C GLN A 264 26.45 3.06 -11.07
N CYS A 265 26.47 2.03 -10.24
CA CYS A 265 27.48 1.80 -9.21
C CYS A 265 28.07 0.40 -9.38
N ASP A 266 29.38 0.31 -9.52
CA ASP A 266 30.06 -0.97 -9.75
C ASP A 266 30.66 -1.54 -8.46
N SER A 267 30.74 -2.86 -8.38
CA SER A 267 31.47 -3.63 -7.36
C SER A 267 31.12 -3.24 -5.92
N MET A 268 29.83 -3.10 -5.63
CA MET A 268 29.36 -2.77 -4.29
C MET A 268 29.32 -4.02 -3.40
N ARG A 269 29.98 -3.96 -2.25
CA ARG A 269 30.01 -5.09 -1.31
C ARG A 269 28.68 -5.20 -0.56
N ILE A 270 28.04 -6.36 -0.63
CA ILE A 270 26.81 -6.67 0.11
C ILE A 270 27.17 -6.84 1.59
N ARG A 271 26.63 -5.96 2.44
CA ARG A 271 26.80 -6.06 3.90
C ARG A 271 25.72 -6.92 4.52
N PHE A 272 24.47 -6.66 4.16
CA PHE A 272 23.32 -7.43 4.57
C PHE A 272 22.56 -7.89 3.33
N GLY A 273 22.27 -9.19 3.27
CA GLY A 273 21.52 -9.80 2.19
C GLY A 273 20.07 -9.34 2.13
N LEU A 274 19.25 -10.09 1.41
CA LEU A 274 17.86 -9.71 1.20
C LEU A 274 17.06 -9.69 2.49
N SER A 275 16.33 -8.61 2.68
CA SER A 275 15.41 -8.42 3.79
C SER A 275 13.98 -8.37 3.29
N THR A 276 13.13 -9.22 3.87
CA THR A 276 11.67 -9.25 3.68
C THR A 276 10.92 -8.50 4.79
N LYS A 277 11.65 -7.82 5.69
CA LYS A 277 11.12 -7.24 6.92
C LYS A 277 9.97 -6.26 6.69
N TYR A 278 10.01 -5.54 5.58
CA TYR A 278 9.02 -4.55 5.22
C TYR A 278 8.09 -5.15 4.18
N LEU A 279 6.78 -4.94 4.34
CA LEU A 279 5.79 -5.34 3.35
C LEU A 279 5.40 -4.12 2.51
N ASP A 280 5.02 -4.34 1.26
CA ASP A 280 4.34 -3.33 0.46
C ASP A 280 2.89 -3.23 0.94
N HIS A 281 2.14 -2.24 0.46
CA HIS A 281 0.73 -2.18 0.86
C HIS A 281 -0.15 -3.25 0.18
N ALA A 282 0.43 -4.19 -0.58
CA ALA A 282 -0.20 -5.44 -1.02
C ALA A 282 0.19 -6.64 -0.13
N GLY A 283 0.94 -6.43 0.97
CA GLY A 283 1.38 -7.47 1.89
C GLY A 283 2.55 -8.33 1.38
N ARG A 284 3.11 -8.02 0.21
CA ARG A 284 4.26 -8.71 -0.37
C ARG A 284 5.54 -8.18 0.27
N PRO A 285 6.58 -9.01 0.46
CA PRO A 285 7.84 -8.54 0.99
C PRO A 285 8.49 -7.51 0.06
N ARG A 286 8.72 -6.30 0.58
CA ARG A 286 9.60 -5.30 -0.04
C ARG A 286 11.03 -5.71 0.20
N LEU A 287 11.56 -6.42 -0.78
CA LEU A 287 12.95 -6.82 -0.80
C LEU A 287 13.85 -5.58 -0.78
N SER A 288 14.76 -5.59 0.18
CA SER A 288 15.84 -4.62 0.24
C SER A 288 17.14 -5.30 0.65
N LEU A 289 18.25 -4.77 0.19
CA LEU A 289 19.59 -5.22 0.59
C LEU A 289 20.42 -4.00 0.99
N VAL A 290 21.45 -4.22 1.80
CA VAL A 290 22.33 -3.14 2.27
C VAL A 290 23.73 -3.40 1.75
N VAL A 291 24.31 -2.40 1.10
CA VAL A 291 25.68 -2.43 0.59
C VAL A 291 26.54 -1.36 1.23
N ASP A 292 27.85 -1.58 1.16
CA ASP A 292 28.86 -0.60 1.57
C ASP A 292 29.03 0.50 0.53
N ALA A 293 28.94 1.75 0.95
CA ALA A 293 29.18 2.92 0.11
C ALA A 293 30.65 3.34 0.18
N ASN A 294 31.56 2.48 -0.27
CA ASN A 294 33.00 2.69 -0.11
C ASN A 294 33.60 3.81 -0.99
N SER A 295 32.83 4.32 -1.96
CA SER A 295 33.23 5.46 -2.79
C SER A 295 32.82 6.78 -2.13
N SER A 296 33.81 7.64 -1.85
CA SER A 296 33.56 9.00 -1.35
C SER A 296 32.73 9.82 -2.32
N ASN A 297 33.01 9.71 -3.62
CA ASN A 297 32.27 10.40 -4.67
C ASN A 297 30.79 9.99 -4.71
N LEU A 298 30.47 8.70 -4.56
CA LEU A 298 29.09 8.24 -4.46
C LEU A 298 28.41 8.79 -3.20
N CYS A 299 29.10 8.78 -2.06
CA CYS A 299 28.56 9.36 -0.83
C CYS A 299 28.24 10.85 -1.02
N ASP A 300 29.15 11.62 -1.62
CA ASP A 300 28.98 13.05 -1.84
C ASP A 300 27.83 13.34 -2.81
N LEU A 301 27.71 12.56 -3.89
CA LEU A 301 26.60 12.64 -4.84
C LEU A 301 25.25 12.41 -4.15
N LEU A 302 25.14 11.35 -3.35
CA LEU A 302 23.89 11.03 -2.64
C LEU A 302 23.58 12.08 -1.57
N ASN A 303 24.58 12.61 -0.86
CA ASN A 303 24.39 13.72 0.08
C ASN A 303 23.93 15.00 -0.65
N ALA A 304 24.44 15.27 -1.85
CA ALA A 304 23.99 16.40 -2.67
C ALA A 304 22.52 16.25 -3.08
N CYS A 305 22.11 15.05 -3.54
CA CYS A 305 20.72 14.73 -3.85
C CYS A 305 19.80 14.91 -2.63
N ASP A 306 20.21 14.41 -1.46
CA ASP A 306 19.49 14.58 -0.20
C ASP A 306 19.30 16.06 0.13
N ASN A 307 20.37 16.86 0.06
CA ASN A 307 20.32 18.28 0.41
C ASN A 307 19.40 19.10 -0.52
N ILE A 308 19.46 18.87 -1.83
CA ILE A 308 18.63 19.60 -2.80
C ILE A 308 17.16 19.19 -2.62
N THR A 309 16.88 17.90 -2.51
CA THR A 309 15.51 17.39 -2.38
C THR A 309 14.89 17.81 -1.05
N LYS A 310 15.66 17.76 0.04
CA LYS A 310 15.22 18.24 1.36
C LYS A 310 14.85 19.71 1.33
N ARG A 311 15.71 20.57 0.77
CA ARG A 311 15.43 22.02 0.62
C ARG A 311 14.18 22.28 -0.22
N PHE A 312 13.93 21.46 -1.24
CA PHE A 312 12.73 21.56 -2.07
C PHE A 312 11.44 21.17 -1.31
N MET A 313 11.52 20.25 -0.35
CA MET A 313 10.38 19.71 0.40
C MET A 313 10.11 20.40 1.75
N ASP A 314 11.11 21.07 2.32
CA ASP A 314 11.06 21.71 3.65
C ASP A 314 10.17 22.98 3.72
N SER A 315 9.47 23.35 2.64
CA SER A 315 8.58 24.52 2.63
C SER A 315 7.26 24.34 3.41
N ASP A 316 6.82 23.11 3.73
CA ASP A 316 5.54 22.87 4.43
C ASP A 316 5.41 21.53 5.23
N SER A 317 6.49 20.76 5.42
CA SER A 317 6.39 19.36 5.93
C SER A 317 7.02 19.15 7.32
N ASN A 318 6.21 18.69 8.30
CA ASN A 318 6.66 18.25 9.63
C ASN A 318 7.32 16.85 9.64
N SER A 319 7.88 16.38 8.53
CA SER A 319 8.39 15.01 8.39
C SER A 319 9.88 14.89 8.72
N GLU A 320 10.27 13.81 9.41
CA GLU A 320 11.67 13.51 9.70
C GLU A 320 12.40 13.03 8.42
N TRP A 321 13.48 13.72 8.05
CA TRP A 321 14.29 13.35 6.88
C TRP A 321 15.16 12.12 7.17
N ARG A 322 15.03 11.09 6.32
CA ARG A 322 15.83 9.86 6.35
C ARG A 322 16.94 9.96 5.31
N PRO A 323 18.22 10.06 5.72
CA PRO A 323 19.33 10.21 4.79
C PRO A 323 19.59 8.93 3.97
N LEU A 324 19.96 9.11 2.71
CA LEU A 324 20.37 8.04 1.79
C LEU A 324 21.60 7.28 2.31
N VAL A 325 22.58 8.03 2.82
CA VAL A 325 23.85 7.49 3.33
C VAL A 325 23.80 7.37 4.84
N CYS A 326 23.80 6.13 5.34
CA CYS A 326 23.78 5.83 6.76
C CYS A 326 25.20 5.74 7.33
N ARG A 327 25.52 6.64 8.27
CA ARG A 327 26.76 6.62 9.09
C ARG A 327 26.36 6.39 10.54
N LYS A 328 26.41 5.15 11.03
CA LYS A 328 26.13 4.87 12.45
C LYS A 328 27.45 4.78 13.23
N PRO A 329 27.77 5.76 14.09
CA PRO A 329 28.98 5.70 14.91
C PRO A 329 28.93 4.47 15.83
N GLY A 330 30.02 3.70 15.87
CA GLY A 330 30.18 2.56 16.77
C GLY A 330 29.47 1.26 16.35
N PHE A 331 28.78 1.24 15.21
CA PHE A 331 28.11 0.03 14.69
C PHE A 331 28.71 -0.45 13.35
N PHE A 332 29.26 0.47 12.54
CA PHE A 332 29.84 0.16 11.24
C PHE A 332 31.11 0.98 10.99
N ASP A 333 32.16 0.35 10.45
CA ASP A 333 33.43 0.99 10.09
C ASP A 333 33.38 1.74 8.74
N SER A 334 32.27 1.66 8.01
CA SER A 334 32.09 2.34 6.72
C SER A 334 30.64 2.76 6.48
N PRO A 335 30.38 3.79 5.65
CA PRO A 335 29.02 4.23 5.30
C PRO A 335 28.27 3.15 4.53
N THR A 336 26.95 3.09 4.72
CA THR A 336 26.07 2.09 4.08
C THR A 336 24.91 2.75 3.34
N ILE A 337 24.45 2.11 2.28
CA ILE A 337 23.26 2.50 1.51
C ILE A 337 22.34 1.29 1.32
N ARG A 338 21.04 1.55 1.16
CA ARG A 338 20.01 0.51 1.01
C ARG A 338 19.41 0.55 -0.39
N PHE A 339 19.43 -0.58 -1.07
CA PHE A 339 18.73 -0.77 -2.34
C PHE A 339 17.38 -1.40 -2.11
N HIS A 340 16.40 -0.94 -2.88
CA HIS A 340 15.04 -1.48 -2.92
C HIS A 340 14.82 -2.16 -4.26
N LEU A 341 14.38 -3.41 -4.23
CA LEU A 341 13.98 -4.14 -5.43
C LEU A 341 12.50 -3.87 -5.68
N ARG A 342 12.13 -3.58 -6.92
CA ARG A 342 10.75 -3.23 -7.29
C ARG A 342 10.07 -4.42 -7.96
N ASN A 343 8.84 -4.69 -7.54
CA ASN A 343 7.95 -5.68 -8.15
C ASN A 343 7.03 -4.98 -9.16
N GLU A 344 6.60 -5.68 -10.23
CA GLU A 344 5.56 -5.13 -11.11
C GLU A 344 4.24 -4.97 -10.34
N ASP A 345 3.58 -3.84 -10.56
CA ASP A 345 2.22 -3.59 -10.10
C ASP A 345 1.26 -4.05 -11.21
N GLY A 346 1.05 -5.36 -11.35
CA GLY A 346 0.21 -5.98 -12.39
C GLY A 346 0.17 -7.52 -12.31
N ASP A 347 -0.72 -8.15 -13.07
CA ASP A 347 -1.02 -9.60 -13.08
C ASP A 347 0.13 -10.48 -13.64
N SER A 348 1.20 -9.85 -14.14
CA SER A 348 2.50 -10.47 -14.39
C SER A 348 3.29 -10.53 -13.08
N SER A 349 3.37 -11.72 -12.50
CA SER A 349 4.29 -12.05 -11.39
C SER A 349 5.75 -12.03 -11.87
N GLY A 350 6.28 -10.84 -12.16
CA GLY A 350 7.64 -10.56 -12.60
C GLY A 350 8.25 -9.41 -11.80
N TRP A 351 9.50 -9.56 -11.38
CA TRP A 351 10.25 -8.47 -10.76
C TRP A 351 10.60 -7.43 -11.84
N THR A 352 10.32 -6.14 -11.63
CA THR A 352 10.83 -5.08 -12.52
C THR A 352 12.35 -4.92 -12.44
N THR A 353 12.95 -5.34 -11.32
CA THR A 353 14.40 -5.35 -11.18
C THR A 353 14.97 -6.54 -11.93
N GLU A 354 15.72 -6.28 -13.00
CA GLU A 354 16.46 -7.32 -13.71
C GLU A 354 17.68 -7.75 -12.90
N ILE A 355 17.82 -9.05 -12.64
CA ILE A 355 18.91 -9.64 -11.89
C ILE A 355 19.72 -10.55 -12.83
N TYR A 356 21.02 -10.29 -12.90
CA TYR A 356 21.97 -11.05 -13.68
C TYR A 356 23.01 -11.69 -12.76
N LYS A 357 23.50 -12.86 -13.15
CA LYS A 357 24.62 -13.54 -12.51
C LYS A 357 25.81 -13.49 -13.45
N LYS A 358 26.95 -13.05 -12.93
CA LYS A 358 28.23 -13.09 -13.64
C LYS A 358 29.14 -14.10 -12.96
N GLU A 359 29.42 -15.21 -13.64
CA GLU A 359 30.37 -16.21 -13.16
C GLU A 359 31.81 -15.80 -13.50
N SER A 360 32.70 -15.96 -12.52
CA SER A 360 34.14 -15.80 -12.69
C SER A 360 34.73 -16.95 -13.51
N SER A 361 34.46 -17.04 -14.82
CA SER A 361 35.15 -18.01 -15.67
C SER A 361 36.59 -17.53 -15.92
N SER A 362 37.54 -18.30 -15.39
CA SER A 362 38.97 -18.19 -15.70
C SER A 362 39.20 -18.29 -17.21
N LEU A 363 39.97 -17.33 -17.76
CA LEU A 363 40.41 -17.23 -19.16
C LEU A 363 39.33 -16.92 -20.23
N SER A 364 38.69 -15.76 -20.15
CA SER A 364 38.45 -14.86 -21.31
C SER A 364 37.68 -13.62 -20.84
N SER A 365 38.09 -12.43 -21.28
CA SER A 365 37.58 -11.13 -20.82
C SER A 365 36.17 -10.76 -21.31
N LEU A 366 35.34 -11.74 -21.66
CA LEU A 366 34.00 -11.56 -22.22
C LEU A 366 33.02 -12.57 -21.62
N SER A 367 32.88 -12.59 -20.29
CA SER A 367 31.75 -13.29 -19.65
C SER A 367 30.49 -12.43 -19.79
N ILE A 368 29.58 -12.85 -20.67
CA ILE A 368 28.26 -12.23 -20.84
C ILE A 368 27.44 -12.55 -19.58
N PRO A 369 26.92 -11.54 -18.85
CA PRO A 369 26.09 -11.79 -17.67
C PRO A 369 24.86 -12.62 -18.06
N GLN A 370 24.64 -13.74 -17.38
CA GLN A 370 23.46 -14.57 -17.61
C GLN A 370 22.27 -13.93 -16.90
N LEU A 371 21.21 -13.61 -17.66
CA LEU A 371 19.95 -13.14 -17.07
C LEU A 371 19.38 -14.25 -16.20
N VAL A 372 19.24 -13.97 -14.91
CA VAL A 372 18.64 -14.88 -13.96
C VAL A 372 17.11 -14.70 -14.01
N THR A 373 16.60 -13.51 -14.29
CA THR A 373 15.16 -13.20 -14.22
C THR A 373 14.41 -13.42 -15.54
N SER A 374 13.66 -14.53 -15.67
CA SER A 374 12.63 -14.65 -16.72
C SER A 374 11.24 -15.11 -16.25
N SER A 375 11.05 -15.60 -15.03
CA SER A 375 9.73 -15.65 -14.35
C SER A 375 9.85 -16.26 -12.93
N ARG A 376 9.03 -15.73 -11.99
CA ARG A 376 8.76 -16.25 -10.62
C ARG A 376 9.93 -16.89 -9.85
N TYR A 377 10.68 -16.07 -9.11
CA TYR A 377 11.64 -16.55 -8.10
C TYR A 377 11.00 -16.80 -6.74
N ASP A 378 11.40 -17.90 -6.09
CA ASP A 378 11.23 -18.09 -4.64
C ASP A 378 12.20 -17.15 -3.90
N VAL A 379 11.74 -16.51 -2.83
CA VAL A 379 12.55 -15.63 -1.98
C VAL A 379 13.77 -16.38 -1.42
N ALA A 380 13.65 -17.70 -1.21
CA ALA A 380 14.76 -18.54 -0.75
C ALA A 380 15.92 -18.63 -1.76
N GLU A 381 15.64 -18.64 -3.07
CA GLU A 381 16.67 -18.67 -4.11
C GLU A 381 17.38 -17.33 -4.24
N LEU A 382 16.64 -16.23 -4.12
CA LEU A 382 17.22 -14.89 -4.11
C LEU A 382 18.07 -14.65 -2.85
N ASP A 383 17.69 -15.18 -1.69
CA ASP A 383 18.48 -15.04 -0.47
C ASP A 383 19.86 -15.71 -0.61
N TRP A 384 19.91 -16.86 -1.29
CA TRP A 384 21.17 -17.50 -1.65
C TRP A 384 22.01 -16.65 -2.60
N LEU A 385 21.36 -15.84 -3.45
CA LEU A 385 21.99 -14.98 -4.44
C LEU A 385 22.65 -13.72 -3.82
N PHE A 386 22.14 -13.18 -2.72
CA PHE A 386 22.65 -11.93 -2.14
C PHE A 386 23.31 -12.16 -0.77
N ARG A 387 24.35 -13.00 -0.75
CA ARG A 387 25.07 -13.32 0.49
C ARG A 387 25.90 -12.16 1.01
N PRO A 388 25.92 -11.93 2.34
CA PRO A 388 26.88 -11.01 2.97
C PRO A 388 28.32 -11.32 2.53
N GLY A 389 29.04 -10.29 2.11
CA GLY A 389 30.41 -10.39 1.58
C GLY A 389 30.50 -10.50 0.06
N GLY A 390 29.41 -10.80 -0.65
CA GLY A 390 29.36 -10.80 -2.12
C GLY A 390 29.44 -9.40 -2.72
N PHE A 391 29.61 -9.33 -4.04
CA PHE A 391 29.71 -8.06 -4.78
C PHE A 391 28.58 -7.94 -5.80
N VAL A 392 28.06 -6.73 -5.99
CA VAL A 392 26.98 -6.44 -6.93
C VAL A 392 27.23 -5.12 -7.67
N ASP A 393 27.01 -5.11 -8.98
CA ASP A 393 26.85 -3.87 -9.76
C ASP A 393 25.36 -3.49 -9.75
N ALA A 394 25.07 -2.21 -9.54
CA ALA A 394 23.71 -1.73 -9.35
C ALA A 394 23.39 -0.54 -10.27
N TYR A 395 22.24 -0.63 -10.93
CA TYR A 395 21.66 0.40 -11.76
C TYR A 395 20.40 0.92 -11.06
N LEU A 396 20.44 2.16 -10.59
CA LEU A 396 19.51 2.68 -9.60
C LEU A 396 18.77 3.91 -10.12
N SER A 397 17.47 4.00 -9.82
CA SER A 397 16.72 5.25 -9.87
C SER A 397 16.55 5.85 -8.48
N LEU A 398 16.44 7.17 -8.41
CA LEU A 398 16.20 7.90 -7.16
C LEU A 398 14.72 8.29 -7.09
N ASP A 399 14.02 7.73 -6.11
CA ASP A 399 12.58 7.92 -5.92
C ASP A 399 12.32 8.67 -4.59
N PRO A 400 12.11 10.00 -4.61
CA PRO A 400 11.71 10.76 -3.42
C PRO A 400 10.38 10.25 -2.84
N TYR A 401 10.25 10.30 -1.52
CA TYR A 401 9.02 9.95 -0.82
C TYR A 401 8.77 10.88 0.37
N ASN A 402 7.49 11.08 0.67
CA ASN A 402 7.02 11.67 1.91
C ASN A 402 5.84 10.82 2.39
N TYR A 403 6.04 10.07 3.47
CA TYR A 403 5.06 9.09 3.95
C TYR A 403 5.18 8.86 5.45
N GLN A 404 4.05 8.84 6.17
CA GLN A 404 3.98 8.55 7.61
C GLN A 404 5.02 9.34 8.43
N GLN A 405 5.04 10.67 8.30
CA GLN A 405 5.99 11.57 9.00
C GLN A 405 7.47 11.30 8.67
N ASN A 406 7.77 10.55 7.61
CA ASN A 406 9.14 10.31 7.14
C ASN A 406 9.28 10.78 5.69
N ALA A 407 10.28 11.60 5.43
CA ALA A 407 10.65 12.03 4.08
C ALA A 407 12.05 11.51 3.74
N GLY A 408 12.35 11.32 2.46
CA GLY A 408 13.67 10.91 2.01
C GLY A 408 13.67 10.47 0.55
N ILE A 409 14.74 9.83 0.13
CA ILE A 409 14.90 9.29 -1.23
C ILE A 409 15.12 7.78 -1.12
N ARG A 410 14.46 6.99 -1.98
CA ARG A 410 14.69 5.55 -2.11
C ARG A 410 15.58 5.29 -3.32
N LEU A 411 16.61 4.46 -3.15
CA LEU A 411 17.37 3.91 -4.26
C LEU A 411 16.67 2.65 -4.75
N VAL A 412 16.03 2.74 -5.92
CA VAL A 412 15.28 1.64 -6.52
C VAL A 412 16.13 0.98 -7.59
N ALA A 413 16.44 -0.30 -7.41
CA ALA A 413 17.22 -1.06 -8.37
C ALA A 413 16.37 -1.39 -9.61
N LYS A 414 16.86 -0.97 -10.77
CA LYS A 414 16.33 -1.35 -12.09
C LYS A 414 17.05 -2.57 -12.63
N LYS A 415 18.35 -2.66 -12.38
CA LYS A 415 19.18 -3.80 -12.74
C LYS A 415 20.24 -4.07 -11.67
N LEU A 416 20.49 -5.34 -11.37
CA LEU A 416 21.53 -5.82 -10.47
C LEU A 416 22.34 -6.91 -11.16
N VAL A 417 23.67 -6.83 -11.09
CA VAL A 417 24.58 -7.86 -11.60
C VAL A 417 25.39 -8.41 -10.42
N VAL A 418 25.11 -9.65 -10.03
CA VAL A 418 25.77 -10.27 -8.88
C VAL A 418 27.01 -11.05 -9.34
N HIS A 419 28.14 -10.79 -8.70
CA HIS A 419 29.42 -11.44 -8.97
C HIS A 419 29.64 -12.61 -8.01
N TYR A 420 30.00 -13.77 -8.57
CA TYR A 420 30.29 -15.01 -7.85
C TYR A 420 31.71 -15.51 -8.08
#